data_AF-A0A9P5UMH8-F1
#
_entry.id   AF-A0A9P5UMH8-F1
#
_cell.length_a   1.000
_cell.length_b   1.000
_cell.length_c   1.000
_cell.angle_alpha   90.00
_cell.angle_beta   90.00
_cell.angle_gamma   90.00
#
_symmetry.space_group_name_H-M   'P 1'
#
loop_
_entity.id
_entity.type
_entity.pdbx_description
1 polymer ?
#
loop_
_entity_poly.entity_id
_entity_poly.type
_entity_poly.pdbx_seq_one_letter_code
_entity_poly.pdbx_strand_id
1 'polypeptide(L)'
;MSSTGGITSPSATASTSMSHLQSFNPTPALKRALPPTVAEEADPPYIDVLIAGGMGGTIADFIMHSVDTVKTRLQGQPSANPPKYNNMFHAYSTILREEGVSRGLYSGVAPAMTGSLPGTTLYFGTYEYTKRTLTAAGCPDTLAHLAGGSIGDFVASFIYVPSEVLKTRMQLQGRYNNPSFISGYNYKNTWHALRMIVKYDGVGALYQGYRATLLRDVPFSALQFAFYEKFKVEARRWEARDDGQMSLHVETACGAVAGGLAGFLTTPLDVMKTLLQTQVKKPTSSSIGLTGAATTNAVAHKYYDGIWDGLKWNLKHHGVIGGLFRGVGPRVFWTSLQSALMFVIYEQALHLQDNMRHFGQWPYATEQETPVGPQIVLPGDLLPSPDTGLLDDAPTAPVIKLGPGLQPMDDDTIIAVKAGSLKHASVGNRWWVESNQRRYVAAPGESVVGVVTGKTVDHYKVDIGAAQNALLGVLAFEGASKRNKPDIKIGALVYCRVSLANKDMEAELECLNPNTGKSDGYGELKAGFVIKTSLGLARRLLDPKTLILRLLGQHVPFETAIGMNGKIWINSASPKHTILICNAIKNSEYLNAQECTTMVKSLIEKL
;
A
#
# COMPACT_ATOMS: atom_id res chain seq x y z
N MET A 1 -62.36 71.99 -16.81
CA MET A 1 -61.15 72.66 -17.33
C MET A 1 -60.34 71.62 -18.07
N SER A 2 -60.03 71.88 -19.36
CA SER A 2 -59.00 71.28 -20.24
C SER A 2 -58.79 69.75 -20.18
N SER A 3 -59.12 68.96 -21.22
CA SER A 3 -58.34 68.78 -22.49
C SER A 3 -56.87 68.43 -22.18
N THR A 4 -56.26 67.31 -22.56
CA THR A 4 -56.21 66.50 -23.80
C THR A 4 -55.41 65.22 -23.43
N GLY A 5 -55.41 64.07 -24.08
CA GLY A 5 -55.91 63.54 -25.35
C GLY A 5 -55.13 62.23 -25.67
N GLY A 6 -55.79 61.25 -26.30
CA GLY A 6 -55.18 60.06 -26.96
C GLY A 6 -55.00 58.83 -26.04
N ILE A 7 -55.84 57.78 -26.02
CA ILE A 7 -56.37 56.91 -27.10
C ILE A 7 -55.18 56.24 -27.82
N THR A 8 -54.92 54.93 -27.75
CA THR A 8 -55.81 53.81 -28.10
C THR A 8 -55.49 52.48 -27.40
N SER A 9 -56.56 51.86 -26.92
CA SER A 9 -56.81 50.43 -26.67
C SER A 9 -56.77 49.59 -27.97
N PRO A 10 -56.92 48.25 -27.97
CA PRO A 10 -58.14 47.52 -27.54
C PRO A 10 -57.84 46.38 -26.56
N SER A 11 -58.52 46.22 -25.43
CA SER A 11 -59.93 45.84 -25.24
C SER A 11 -60.27 44.42 -25.70
N ALA A 12 -60.51 43.52 -24.74
CA ALA A 12 -61.66 42.61 -24.74
C ALA A 12 -61.85 42.00 -23.33
N THR A 13 -62.59 42.74 -22.51
CA THR A 13 -63.62 42.26 -21.55
C THR A 13 -64.56 41.23 -22.20
N ALA A 14 -65.27 40.32 -21.53
CA ALA A 14 -65.35 39.84 -20.16
C ALA A 14 -66.46 38.76 -20.16
N SER A 15 -66.48 37.89 -19.12
CA SER A 15 -67.64 37.10 -18.66
C SER A 15 -68.02 35.89 -19.54
N THR A 16 -68.34 34.67 -19.08
CA THR A 16 -68.79 34.17 -17.77
C THR A 16 -68.59 32.64 -17.68
N SER A 17 -68.40 32.14 -16.46
CA SER A 17 -68.77 30.81 -15.93
C SER A 17 -68.08 29.50 -16.38
N MET A 18 -67.46 28.87 -15.37
CA MET A 18 -67.45 27.43 -15.04
C MET A 18 -66.97 26.43 -16.10
N SER A 19 -65.66 26.15 -16.07
CA SER A 19 -65.10 24.83 -15.73
C SER A 19 -63.62 24.82 -16.13
N HIS A 20 -62.81 24.11 -15.35
CA HIS A 20 -61.40 23.80 -15.58
C HIS A 20 -60.31 24.79 -15.12
N LEU A 21 -59.38 24.22 -14.34
CA LEU A 21 -57.99 24.60 -14.05
C LEU A 21 -57.76 25.61 -12.91
N GLN A 22 -57.60 25.03 -11.72
CA GLN A 22 -57.06 25.65 -10.51
C GLN A 22 -55.56 26.00 -10.67
N SER A 23 -55.27 27.29 -10.44
CA SER A 23 -54.10 27.91 -9.80
C SER A 23 -52.70 27.32 -10.02
N PHE A 24 -51.89 28.07 -10.78
CA PHE A 24 -50.43 28.10 -10.66
C PHE A 24 -50.00 28.49 -9.23
N ASN A 25 -49.27 27.61 -8.57
CA ASN A 25 -48.35 27.95 -7.47
C ASN A 25 -46.91 27.77 -7.98
N PRO A 26 -45.98 28.68 -7.67
CA PRO A 26 -44.59 28.55 -8.08
C PRO A 26 -43.95 27.34 -7.40
N THR A 27 -43.32 26.50 -8.21
CA THR A 27 -42.64 25.26 -7.82
C THR A 27 -41.67 25.52 -6.66
N PRO A 28 -41.74 24.75 -5.56
CA PRO A 28 -40.73 24.86 -4.51
C PRO A 28 -39.39 24.41 -5.09
N ALA A 29 -38.39 25.29 -4.97
CA ALA A 29 -37.01 25.01 -5.32
C ALA A 29 -36.59 23.65 -4.74
N LEU A 30 -36.15 22.77 -5.63
CA LEU A 30 -35.53 21.50 -5.30
C LEU A 30 -34.46 21.77 -4.23
N LYS A 31 -34.72 21.35 -2.98
CA LYS A 31 -33.66 21.19 -1.99
C LYS A 31 -32.68 20.21 -2.61
N ARG A 32 -31.59 20.73 -3.18
CA ARG A 32 -30.41 19.97 -3.59
C ARG A 32 -30.07 19.09 -2.39
N ALA A 33 -30.37 17.79 -2.51
CA ALA A 33 -29.97 16.80 -1.54
C ALA A 33 -28.46 16.98 -1.32
N LEU A 34 -28.03 16.98 -0.06
CA LEU A 34 -26.61 16.85 0.21
C LEU A 34 -26.11 15.64 -0.58
N PRO A 35 -24.94 15.73 -1.22
CA PRO A 35 -24.38 14.58 -1.92
C PRO A 35 -24.27 13.42 -0.92
N PRO A 36 -24.51 12.17 -1.37
CA PRO A 36 -24.23 11.01 -0.54
C PRO A 36 -22.79 11.13 -0.05
N THR A 37 -22.59 10.94 1.25
CA THR A 37 -21.27 10.74 1.84
C THR A 37 -20.54 9.74 0.97
N VAL A 38 -19.47 10.21 0.30
CA VAL A 38 -18.59 9.41 -0.55
C VAL A 38 -18.32 8.12 0.20
N ALA A 39 -18.67 6.97 -0.39
CA ALA A 39 -18.36 5.66 0.17
C ALA A 39 -16.86 5.66 0.50
N GLU A 40 -16.52 5.40 1.75
CA GLU A 40 -15.15 5.40 2.26
C GLU A 40 -14.40 4.26 1.57
N GLU A 41 -13.77 4.59 0.44
CA GLU A 41 -12.96 3.66 -0.34
C GLU A 41 -11.84 3.15 0.57
N ALA A 42 -11.72 1.83 0.70
CA ALA A 42 -10.76 1.23 1.60
C ALA A 42 -9.34 1.60 1.14
N ASP A 43 -8.57 2.29 2.00
CA ASP A 43 -7.17 2.62 1.74
C ASP A 43 -6.41 1.36 1.26
N PRO A 44 -5.60 1.45 0.18
CA PRO A 44 -4.80 0.32 -0.27
C PRO A 44 -3.91 -0.20 0.87
N PRO A 45 -3.64 -1.51 0.99
CA PRO A 45 -2.83 -2.03 2.09
C PRO A 45 -1.49 -1.32 2.26
N TYR A 46 -1.07 -1.14 3.51
CA TYR A 46 0.11 -0.33 3.85
C TYR A 46 1.38 -0.75 3.11
N ILE A 47 1.60 -2.05 2.93
CA ILE A 47 2.78 -2.60 2.25
C ILE A 47 2.76 -2.28 0.75
N ASP A 48 1.59 -2.17 0.14
CA ASP A 48 1.47 -1.83 -1.28
C ASP A 48 1.86 -0.39 -1.52
N VAL A 49 1.34 0.53 -0.69
CA VAL A 49 1.71 1.94 -0.72
C VAL A 49 3.23 2.10 -0.54
N LEU A 50 3.83 1.30 0.35
CA LEU A 50 5.27 1.29 0.58
C LEU A 50 6.07 0.87 -0.66
N ILE A 51 5.66 -0.22 -1.32
CA ILE A 51 6.35 -0.79 -2.48
C ILE A 51 6.09 0.06 -3.74
N ALA A 52 4.83 0.43 -3.98
CA ALA A 52 4.42 1.29 -5.09
C ALA A 52 5.09 2.67 -4.98
N GLY A 53 5.13 3.25 -3.78
CA GLY A 53 5.84 4.50 -3.51
C GLY A 53 7.35 4.40 -3.72
N GLY A 54 7.95 3.30 -3.23
CA GLY A 54 9.36 2.99 -3.45
C GLY A 54 9.75 2.89 -4.93
N MET A 55 8.99 2.09 -5.69
CA MET A 55 9.16 1.89 -7.13
C MET A 55 8.88 3.17 -7.91
N GLY A 56 7.76 3.83 -7.64
CA GLY A 56 7.33 5.07 -8.29
C GLY A 56 8.36 6.18 -8.18
N GLY A 57 8.85 6.44 -6.95
CA GLY A 57 9.90 7.42 -6.73
C GLY A 57 11.21 7.06 -7.42
N THR A 58 11.66 5.80 -7.32
CA THR A 58 12.94 5.38 -7.90
C THR A 58 12.95 5.39 -9.43
N ILE A 59 11.87 4.94 -10.06
CA ILE A 59 11.75 4.95 -11.52
C ILE A 59 11.63 6.38 -12.04
N ALA A 60 10.86 7.24 -11.37
CA ALA A 60 10.78 8.65 -11.71
C ALA A 60 12.15 9.34 -11.60
N ASP A 61 12.89 9.11 -10.51
CA ASP A 61 14.24 9.64 -10.32
C ASP A 61 15.22 9.13 -11.39
N PHE A 62 15.11 7.87 -11.80
CA PHE A 62 15.94 7.31 -12.86
C PHE A 62 15.69 7.99 -14.21
N ILE A 63 14.42 8.16 -14.59
CA ILE A 63 14.03 8.83 -15.85
C ILE A 63 14.51 10.28 -15.85
N MET A 64 14.35 10.98 -14.72
CA MET A 64 14.68 12.39 -14.56
C MET A 64 16.18 12.65 -14.36
N HIS A 65 16.98 11.61 -14.09
CA HIS A 65 18.40 11.74 -13.74
C HIS A 65 19.23 12.47 -14.81
N SER A 66 18.94 12.22 -16.10
CA SER A 66 19.66 12.85 -17.20
C SER A 66 19.56 14.39 -17.18
N VAL A 67 18.36 14.91 -16.96
CA VAL A 67 18.09 16.34 -16.93
C VAL A 67 18.54 16.95 -15.59
N ASP A 68 18.41 16.22 -14.49
CA ASP A 68 19.01 16.62 -13.20
C ASP A 68 20.51 16.89 -13.32
N THR A 69 21.22 16.04 -14.08
CA THR A 69 22.65 16.21 -14.34
C THR A 69 22.91 17.50 -15.12
N VAL A 70 22.13 17.78 -16.17
CA VAL A 70 22.25 19.02 -16.95
C VAL A 70 21.97 20.26 -16.09
N LYS A 71 20.90 20.23 -15.29
CA LYS A 71 20.55 21.29 -14.35
C LYS A 71 21.68 21.54 -13.35
N THR A 72 22.20 20.48 -12.74
CA THR A 72 23.25 20.56 -11.72
C THR A 72 24.53 21.16 -12.29
N ARG A 73 24.92 20.80 -13.52
CA ARG A 73 26.09 21.40 -14.18
C ARG A 73 25.87 22.82 -14.63
N LEU A 74 24.68 23.16 -15.12
CA LEU A 74 24.35 24.53 -15.51
C LEU A 74 24.38 25.47 -14.29
N GLN A 75 23.93 25.00 -13.12
CA GLN A 75 23.93 25.76 -11.87
C GLN A 75 25.30 25.78 -11.16
N GLY A 76 26.07 24.70 -11.29
CA GLY A 76 27.38 24.55 -10.64
C GLY A 76 28.58 24.97 -11.50
N GLN A 77 28.38 25.43 -12.74
CA GLN A 77 29.49 25.92 -13.56
C GLN A 77 30.13 27.17 -12.92
N PRO A 78 31.46 27.31 -12.95
CA PRO A 78 32.13 28.53 -12.51
C PRO A 78 31.63 29.75 -13.27
N SER A 79 31.62 30.92 -12.63
CA SER A 79 31.32 32.21 -13.28
C SER A 79 32.44 32.63 -14.23
N ALA A 80 32.64 31.87 -15.30
CA ALA A 80 33.55 32.19 -16.40
C ALA A 80 32.81 33.04 -17.45
N ASN A 81 33.54 33.94 -18.11
CA ASN A 81 33.02 34.78 -19.18
C ASN A 81 33.87 34.54 -20.44
N PRO A 82 33.33 33.90 -21.50
CA PRO A 82 31.95 33.40 -21.65
C PRO A 82 31.67 32.12 -20.82
N PRO A 83 30.41 31.89 -20.41
CA PRO A 83 30.02 30.68 -19.69
C PRO A 83 30.09 29.44 -20.59
N LYS A 84 30.49 28.29 -20.04
CA LYS A 84 30.56 27.02 -20.80
C LYS A 84 29.18 26.59 -21.31
N TYR A 85 28.16 26.79 -20.48
CA TYR A 85 26.78 26.42 -20.77
C TYR A 85 25.87 27.66 -20.77
N ASN A 86 25.38 28.03 -21.96
CA ASN A 86 24.50 29.19 -22.13
C ASN A 86 23.04 28.90 -21.77
N ASN A 87 22.57 27.68 -22.04
CA ASN A 87 21.21 27.25 -21.80
C ASN A 87 21.16 25.72 -21.62
N MET A 88 20.01 25.19 -21.18
CA MET A 88 19.86 23.76 -20.93
C MET A 88 20.04 22.88 -22.17
N PHE A 89 19.49 23.29 -23.33
CA PHE A 89 19.62 22.52 -24.58
C PHE A 89 21.07 22.44 -25.06
N HIS A 90 21.79 23.56 -24.98
CA HIS A 90 23.22 23.62 -25.26
C HIS A 90 23.98 22.75 -24.28
N ALA A 91 23.71 22.85 -22.98
CA ALA A 91 24.33 22.00 -21.97
C ALA A 91 24.08 20.51 -22.23
N TYR A 92 22.85 20.12 -22.54
CA TYR A 92 22.47 18.74 -22.85
C TYR A 92 23.25 18.21 -24.07
N SER A 93 23.26 18.97 -25.17
CA SER A 93 23.98 18.63 -26.39
C SER A 93 25.50 18.55 -26.18
N THR A 94 26.08 19.54 -25.48
CA THR A 94 27.52 19.58 -25.18
C THR A 94 27.93 18.40 -24.30
N ILE A 95 27.19 18.08 -23.24
CA ILE A 95 27.50 16.95 -22.34
C ILE A 95 27.42 15.63 -23.11
N LEU A 96 26.39 15.46 -23.94
CA LEU A 96 26.21 14.26 -24.75
C LEU A 96 27.38 14.09 -25.74
N ARG A 97 27.85 15.18 -26.36
CA ARG A 97 28.95 15.16 -27.34
C ARG A 97 30.33 14.97 -26.69
N GLU A 98 30.59 15.60 -25.54
CA GLU A 98 31.91 15.57 -24.88
C GLU A 98 32.11 14.31 -24.01
N GLU A 99 31.06 13.85 -23.33
CA GLU A 99 31.16 12.86 -22.26
C GLU A 99 30.27 11.62 -22.45
N GLY A 100 29.31 11.69 -23.37
CA GLY A 100 28.39 10.60 -23.69
C GLY A 100 27.28 10.40 -22.66
N VAL A 101 26.47 9.35 -22.89
CA VAL A 101 25.26 9.07 -22.08
C VAL A 101 25.63 8.54 -20.69
N SER A 102 26.44 7.48 -20.62
CA SER A 102 26.68 6.75 -19.36
C SER A 102 27.51 7.55 -18.35
N ARG A 103 28.61 8.17 -18.79
CA ARG A 103 29.53 8.93 -17.93
C ARG A 103 29.28 10.44 -17.93
N GLY A 104 28.53 10.96 -18.90
CA GLY A 104 28.07 12.35 -18.93
C GLY A 104 26.74 12.50 -18.22
N LEU A 105 25.64 12.19 -18.93
CA LEU A 105 24.25 12.42 -18.48
C LEU A 105 23.83 11.58 -17.27
N TYR A 106 24.32 10.34 -17.17
CA TYR A 106 24.00 9.41 -16.07
C TYR A 106 25.08 9.30 -15.00
N SER A 107 26.02 10.26 -14.96
CA SER A 107 26.98 10.34 -13.86
C SER A 107 26.25 10.50 -12.52
N GLY A 108 26.63 9.72 -11.51
CA GLY A 108 26.00 9.76 -10.19
C GLY A 108 24.66 9.01 -10.09
N VAL A 109 24.25 8.23 -11.09
CA VAL A 109 23.02 7.42 -11.01
C VAL A 109 23.08 6.35 -9.92
N ALA A 110 24.24 5.73 -9.71
CA ALA A 110 24.41 4.69 -8.69
C ALA A 110 24.13 5.18 -7.25
N PRO A 111 24.75 6.28 -6.75
CA PRO A 111 24.38 6.81 -5.44
C PRO A 111 22.93 7.30 -5.40
N ALA A 112 22.42 7.88 -6.50
CA ALA A 112 21.04 8.31 -6.59
C ALA A 112 20.07 7.16 -6.34
N MET A 113 20.20 6.03 -7.04
CA MET A 113 19.31 4.88 -6.90
C MET A 113 19.45 4.19 -5.54
N THR A 114 20.69 4.08 -5.03
CA THR A 114 20.96 3.46 -3.72
C THR A 114 20.31 4.24 -2.58
N GLY A 115 20.23 5.57 -2.68
CA GLY A 115 19.52 6.40 -1.70
C GLY A 115 18.02 6.55 -1.96
N SER A 116 17.64 6.63 -3.23
CA SER A 116 16.26 6.87 -3.65
C SER A 116 15.35 5.76 -3.17
N LEU A 117 15.63 4.49 -3.49
CA LEU A 117 14.74 3.38 -3.16
C LEU A 117 14.44 3.27 -1.65
N PRO A 118 15.43 3.16 -0.75
CA PRO A 118 15.13 3.13 0.68
C PRO A 118 14.57 4.45 1.21
N GLY A 119 14.95 5.59 0.62
CA GLY A 119 14.43 6.91 0.99
C GLY A 119 12.95 7.07 0.66
N THR A 120 12.54 6.73 -0.56
CA THR A 120 11.14 6.85 -1.03
C THR A 120 10.25 5.80 -0.38
N THR A 121 10.74 4.57 -0.19
CA THR A 121 10.04 3.54 0.60
C THR A 121 9.79 4.06 2.03
N LEU A 122 10.81 4.57 2.71
CA LEU A 122 10.65 5.09 4.08
C LEU A 122 9.73 6.32 4.13
N TYR A 123 9.81 7.18 3.11
CA TYR A 123 8.94 8.34 2.94
C TYR A 123 7.46 7.93 2.88
N PHE A 124 7.09 7.08 1.91
CA PHE A 124 5.70 6.67 1.70
C PHE A 124 5.15 5.86 2.88
N GLY A 125 5.99 5.03 3.52
CA GLY A 125 5.59 4.30 4.73
C GLY A 125 5.30 5.23 5.89
N THR A 126 6.20 6.17 6.16
CA THR A 126 6.02 7.14 7.25
C THR A 126 4.83 8.06 6.97
N TYR A 127 4.67 8.51 5.72
CA TYR A 127 3.53 9.29 5.26
C TYR A 127 2.21 8.56 5.54
N GLU A 128 2.09 7.31 5.07
CA GLU A 128 0.85 6.54 5.17
C GLU A 128 0.52 6.18 6.62
N TYR A 129 1.53 5.81 7.41
CA TYR A 129 1.37 5.56 8.84
C TYR A 129 0.87 6.82 9.58
N THR A 130 1.47 7.97 9.30
CA THR A 130 1.11 9.24 9.93
C THR A 130 -0.29 9.69 9.51
N LYS A 131 -0.62 9.59 8.22
CA LYS A 131 -1.95 9.87 7.65
C LYS A 131 -3.01 9.08 8.40
N ARG A 132 -2.90 7.74 8.41
CA ARG A 132 -3.89 6.85 9.05
C ARG A 132 -4.05 7.13 10.54
N THR A 133 -2.93 7.36 11.25
CA THR A 133 -2.96 7.61 12.69
C THR A 133 -3.64 8.94 13.03
N LEU A 134 -3.37 10.00 12.27
CA LEU A 134 -3.98 11.31 12.47
C LEU A 134 -5.46 11.33 12.08
N THR A 135 -5.82 10.66 10.97
CA THR A 135 -7.23 10.51 10.56
C THR A 135 -8.00 9.70 11.59
N ALA A 136 -7.44 8.60 12.11
CA ALA A 136 -8.05 7.82 13.19
C ALA A 136 -8.20 8.62 14.51
N ALA A 137 -7.32 9.59 14.75
CA ALA A 137 -7.41 10.53 15.87
C ALA A 137 -8.41 11.67 15.64
N GLY A 138 -9.10 11.72 14.49
CA GLY A 138 -10.09 12.74 14.16
C GLY A 138 -9.50 14.09 13.71
N CYS A 139 -8.23 14.14 13.33
CA CYS A 139 -7.65 15.35 12.76
C CYS A 139 -8.21 15.65 11.36
N PRO A 140 -8.29 16.93 10.95
CA PRO A 140 -8.67 17.30 9.59
C PRO A 140 -7.75 16.63 8.56
N ASP A 141 -8.35 16.05 7.52
CA ASP A 141 -7.70 15.38 6.40
C ASP A 141 -6.48 16.15 5.84
N THR A 142 -6.64 17.45 5.59
CA THR A 142 -5.56 18.30 5.07
C THR A 142 -4.38 18.42 6.05
N LEU A 143 -4.65 18.44 7.35
CA LEU A 143 -3.61 18.46 8.37
C LEU A 143 -2.90 17.11 8.44
N ALA A 144 -3.62 16.01 8.29
CA ALA A 144 -3.05 14.66 8.24
C ALA A 144 -2.08 14.51 7.06
N HIS A 145 -2.46 15.00 5.86
CA HIS A 145 -1.58 15.00 4.67
C HIS A 145 -0.38 15.93 4.81
N LEU A 146 -0.56 17.15 5.35
CA LEU A 146 0.54 18.08 5.61
C LEU A 146 1.55 17.50 6.61
N ALA A 147 1.06 16.95 7.71
CA ALA A 147 1.89 16.33 8.74
C ALA A 147 2.57 15.07 8.23
N GLY A 148 1.85 14.20 7.52
CA GLY A 148 2.39 13.00 6.88
C GLY A 148 3.50 13.34 5.90
N GLY A 149 3.28 14.32 5.02
CA GLY A 149 4.28 14.77 4.06
C GLY A 149 5.52 15.36 4.74
N SER A 150 5.33 16.12 5.82
CA SER A 150 6.43 16.74 6.57
C SER A 150 7.28 15.72 7.35
N ILE A 151 6.62 14.84 8.11
CA ILE A 151 7.28 13.82 8.94
C ILE A 151 7.94 12.78 8.04
N GLY A 152 7.26 12.37 6.97
CA GLY A 152 7.81 11.46 5.97
C GLY A 152 9.08 12.01 5.34
N ASP A 153 9.09 13.27 4.91
CA ASP A 153 10.27 13.89 4.30
C ASP A 153 11.45 13.99 5.30
N PHE A 154 11.15 14.42 6.52
CA PHE A 154 12.16 14.51 7.58
C PHE A 154 12.80 13.16 7.88
N VAL A 155 12.01 12.09 8.01
CA VAL A 155 12.52 10.75 8.29
C VAL A 155 13.31 10.20 7.09
N ALA A 156 12.81 10.39 5.87
CA ALA A 156 13.50 9.96 4.65
C ALA A 156 14.84 10.70 4.44
N SER A 157 14.97 11.94 4.91
CA SER A 157 16.16 12.79 4.74
C SER A 157 17.43 12.19 5.34
N PHE A 158 17.32 11.35 6.37
CA PHE A 158 18.47 10.67 6.95
C PHE A 158 19.14 9.71 5.96
N ILE A 159 18.37 9.16 5.02
CA ILE A 159 18.81 8.21 4.00
C ILE A 159 19.14 8.91 2.69
N TYR A 160 18.27 9.79 2.20
CA TYR A 160 18.45 10.37 0.87
C TYR A 160 19.53 11.46 0.82
N VAL A 161 19.78 12.20 1.91
CA VAL A 161 20.73 13.34 1.88
C VAL A 161 22.19 12.92 1.61
N PRO A 162 22.75 11.90 2.28
CA PRO A 162 24.09 11.39 1.92
C PRO A 162 24.22 11.01 0.45
N SER A 163 23.16 10.41 -0.10
CA SER A 163 23.07 10.02 -1.50
C SER A 163 22.94 11.22 -2.43
N GLU A 164 22.22 12.27 -2.03
CA GLU A 164 22.15 13.56 -2.76
C GLU A 164 23.54 14.22 -2.84
N VAL A 165 24.31 14.22 -1.74
CA VAL A 165 25.68 14.77 -1.73
C VAL A 165 26.61 13.98 -2.66
N LEU A 166 26.54 12.65 -2.65
CA LEU A 166 27.31 11.82 -3.57
C LEU A 166 26.87 12.03 -5.04
N LYS A 167 25.56 12.02 -5.29
CA LYS A 167 24.95 12.26 -6.61
C LYS A 167 25.42 13.59 -7.19
N THR A 168 25.27 14.68 -6.44
CA THR A 168 25.60 16.04 -6.90
C THR A 168 27.09 16.21 -7.20
N ARG A 169 27.99 15.72 -6.34
CA ARG A 169 29.44 15.79 -6.60
C ARG A 169 29.84 15.00 -7.86
N MET A 170 29.26 13.82 -8.07
CA MET A 170 29.51 13.02 -9.28
C MET A 170 28.89 13.63 -10.54
N GLN A 171 27.70 14.24 -10.45
CA GLN A 171 27.04 14.95 -11.55
C GLN A 171 27.84 16.17 -12.01
N LEU A 172 28.41 16.94 -11.06
CA LEU A 172 29.30 18.06 -11.36
C LEU A 172 30.60 17.60 -12.02
N GLN A 173 31.20 16.51 -11.55
CA GLN A 173 32.41 15.95 -12.17
C GLN A 173 32.18 15.45 -13.60
N GLY A 174 31.12 14.67 -13.80
CA GLY A 174 30.96 13.90 -15.02
C GLY A 174 31.99 12.78 -15.15
N ARG A 175 32.62 12.69 -16.32
CA ARG A 175 33.63 11.66 -16.61
C ARG A 175 34.83 11.75 -15.66
N TYR A 176 35.34 10.59 -15.19
CA TYR A 176 36.60 10.54 -14.44
C TYR A 176 37.77 11.08 -15.30
N ASN A 177 38.62 11.93 -14.73
CA ASN A 177 39.64 12.70 -15.46
C ASN A 177 39.05 13.45 -16.67
N ASN A 178 38.02 14.26 -16.44
CA ASN A 178 37.36 15.01 -17.49
C ASN A 178 38.32 16.06 -18.10
N PRO A 179 38.71 15.94 -19.38
CA PRO A 179 39.57 16.94 -20.02
C PRO A 179 38.81 18.23 -20.35
N SER A 180 37.48 18.18 -20.41
CA SER A 180 36.63 19.27 -20.87
C SER A 180 36.03 20.11 -19.73
N PHE A 181 36.07 19.64 -18.48
CA PHE A 181 35.46 20.33 -17.34
C PHE A 181 36.20 20.06 -16.03
N ILE A 182 36.62 21.14 -15.35
CA ILE A 182 37.30 21.07 -14.06
C ILE A 182 36.28 21.43 -12.97
N SER A 183 35.78 20.42 -12.26
CA SER A 183 34.77 20.57 -11.21
C SER A 183 35.35 20.72 -9.80
N GLY A 184 36.66 20.47 -9.63
CA GLY A 184 37.30 20.32 -8.31
C GLY A 184 37.10 18.94 -7.67
N TYR A 185 36.37 18.03 -8.32
CA TYR A 185 36.13 16.66 -7.86
C TYR A 185 36.61 15.63 -8.87
N ASN A 186 37.18 14.51 -8.40
CA ASN A 186 37.65 13.45 -9.29
C ASN A 186 37.58 12.05 -8.63
N TYR A 187 36.46 11.37 -8.84
CA TYR A 187 36.12 10.07 -8.29
C TYR A 187 35.98 9.03 -9.39
N LYS A 188 36.56 7.84 -9.17
CA LYS A 188 36.50 6.73 -10.14
C LYS A 188 35.12 6.08 -10.20
N ASN A 189 34.48 5.93 -9.04
CA ASN A 189 33.17 5.32 -8.85
C ASN A 189 32.55 5.81 -7.53
N THR A 190 31.30 5.45 -7.27
CA THR A 190 30.54 5.84 -6.07
C THR A 190 31.24 5.45 -4.78
N TRP A 191 31.79 4.23 -4.72
CA TRP A 191 32.49 3.74 -3.53
C TRP A 191 33.78 4.53 -3.24
N HIS A 192 34.51 4.87 -4.30
CA HIS A 192 35.66 5.75 -4.21
C HIS A 192 35.24 7.16 -3.75
N ALA A 193 34.14 7.70 -4.27
CA ALA A 193 33.61 8.99 -3.80
C ALA A 193 33.28 8.95 -2.31
N LEU A 194 32.48 7.98 -1.87
CA LEU A 194 32.12 7.80 -0.46
C LEU A 194 33.35 7.66 0.43
N ARG A 195 34.30 6.79 0.07
CA ARG A 195 35.52 6.58 0.85
C ARG A 195 36.39 7.84 0.93
N MET A 196 36.53 8.58 -0.17
CA MET A 196 37.31 9.83 -0.19
C MET A 196 36.64 10.90 0.67
N ILE A 197 35.32 11.07 0.58
CA ILE A 197 34.60 12.04 1.40
C ILE A 197 34.74 11.70 2.88
N VAL A 198 34.49 10.46 3.28
CA VAL A 198 34.60 10.06 4.69
C VAL A 198 36.03 10.18 5.21
N LYS A 199 37.03 9.84 4.38
CA LYS A 199 38.44 9.88 4.80
C LYS A 199 38.99 11.31 4.94
N TYR A 200 38.65 12.21 4.01
CA TYR A 200 39.26 13.54 3.95
C TYR A 200 38.36 14.64 4.53
N ASP A 201 37.05 14.58 4.33
CA ASP A 201 36.09 15.59 4.80
C ASP A 201 35.35 15.14 6.08
N GLY A 202 35.41 13.84 6.42
CA GLY A 202 34.72 13.23 7.57
C GLY A 202 33.28 12.82 7.26
N VAL A 203 32.64 12.10 8.20
CA VAL A 203 31.25 11.61 8.05
C VAL A 203 30.25 12.77 7.96
N GLY A 204 30.50 13.86 8.70
CA GLY A 204 29.62 15.04 8.69
C GLY A 204 29.52 15.72 7.31
N ALA A 205 30.50 15.51 6.42
CA ALA A 205 30.47 16.06 5.06
C ALA A 205 29.40 15.43 4.17
N LEU A 206 28.93 14.22 4.49
CA LEU A 206 27.80 13.58 3.80
C LEU A 206 26.46 14.27 4.11
N TYR A 207 26.39 15.03 5.19
CA TYR A 207 25.22 15.83 5.59
C TYR A 207 25.47 17.33 5.38
N GLN A 208 26.44 17.69 4.54
CA GLN A 208 26.71 19.09 4.23
C GLN A 208 25.50 19.72 3.54
N GLY A 209 24.97 20.79 4.14
CA GLY A 209 23.77 21.45 3.62
C GLY A 209 22.44 20.84 4.07
N TYR A 210 22.46 19.85 4.98
CA TYR A 210 21.26 19.17 5.50
C TYR A 210 20.14 20.12 5.94
N ARG A 211 20.47 21.18 6.68
CA ARG A 211 19.50 22.20 7.12
C ARG A 211 18.84 22.93 5.96
N ALA A 212 19.61 23.27 4.93
CA ALA A 212 19.10 23.97 3.75
C ALA A 212 18.28 23.02 2.85
N THR A 213 18.63 21.74 2.82
CA THR A 213 17.83 20.69 2.17
C THR A 213 16.47 20.54 2.85
N LEU A 214 16.44 20.33 4.18
CA LEU A 214 15.18 20.23 4.94
C LEU A 214 14.30 21.47 4.81
N LEU A 215 14.90 22.67 4.83
CA LEU A 215 14.15 23.92 4.68
C LEU A 215 13.39 23.99 3.36
N ARG A 216 13.91 23.36 2.30
CA ARG A 216 13.28 23.33 0.99
C ARG A 216 12.32 22.15 0.86
N ASP A 217 12.75 20.96 1.27
CA ASP A 217 12.09 19.70 0.93
C ASP A 217 10.88 19.43 1.81
N VAL A 218 10.97 19.65 3.12
CA VAL A 218 9.85 19.44 4.05
C VAL A 218 8.62 20.28 3.69
N PRO A 219 8.72 21.60 3.44
CA PRO A 219 7.56 22.39 3.03
C PRO A 219 7.04 22.04 1.64
N PHE A 220 7.93 21.63 0.72
CA PHE A 220 7.53 21.20 -0.62
C PHE A 220 6.69 19.93 -0.55
N SER A 221 7.20 18.91 0.14
CA SER A 221 6.53 17.60 0.32
C SER A 221 5.18 17.76 1.02
N ALA A 222 5.09 18.59 2.07
CA ALA A 222 3.83 18.87 2.75
C ALA A 222 2.79 19.48 1.80
N LEU A 223 3.16 20.54 1.08
CA LEU A 223 2.26 21.23 0.15
C LEU A 223 1.87 20.35 -1.04
N GLN A 224 2.81 19.58 -1.59
CA GLN A 224 2.57 18.71 -2.73
C GLN A 224 1.47 17.69 -2.42
N PHE A 225 1.55 16.99 -1.29
CA PHE A 225 0.53 16.00 -0.92
C PHE A 225 -0.79 16.66 -0.53
N ALA A 226 -0.77 17.76 0.21
CA ALA A 226 -2.00 18.49 0.53
C ALA A 226 -2.75 18.97 -0.73
N PHE A 227 -2.02 19.45 -1.74
CA PHE A 227 -2.62 19.84 -3.02
C PHE A 227 -3.06 18.64 -3.84
N TYR A 228 -2.23 17.61 -3.93
CA TYR A 228 -2.54 16.40 -4.69
C TYR A 228 -3.87 15.78 -4.24
N GLU A 229 -4.07 15.64 -2.93
CA GLU A 229 -5.28 15.05 -2.36
C GLU A 229 -6.50 15.94 -2.56
N LYS A 230 -6.35 17.27 -2.38
CA LYS A 230 -7.45 18.20 -2.68
C LYS A 230 -7.84 18.20 -4.15
N PHE A 231 -6.87 18.14 -5.05
CA PHE A 231 -7.15 18.04 -6.48
C PHE A 231 -7.73 16.70 -6.86
N LYS A 232 -7.30 15.60 -6.24
CA LYS A 232 -7.88 14.27 -6.44
C LYS A 232 -9.34 14.22 -6.00
N VAL A 233 -9.67 14.74 -4.81
CA VAL A 233 -11.06 14.83 -4.32
C VAL A 233 -11.92 15.69 -5.23
N GLU A 234 -11.42 16.84 -5.66
CA GLU A 234 -12.19 17.73 -6.54
C GLU A 234 -12.33 17.14 -7.95
N ALA A 235 -11.28 16.56 -8.54
CA ALA A 235 -11.35 15.92 -9.84
C ALA A 235 -12.36 14.76 -9.87
N ARG A 236 -12.42 13.94 -8.81
CA ARG A 236 -13.43 12.88 -8.64
C ARG A 236 -14.86 13.41 -8.56
N ARG A 237 -15.09 14.63 -8.05
CA ARG A 237 -16.44 15.24 -8.05
C ARG A 237 -16.89 15.68 -9.45
N TRP A 238 -15.93 15.99 -10.32
CA TRP A 238 -16.18 16.48 -11.67
C TRP A 238 -16.26 15.33 -12.68
N GLU A 239 -15.51 14.25 -12.45
CA GLU A 239 -15.55 13.03 -13.25
C GLU A 239 -16.63 12.10 -12.67
N ALA A 240 -17.90 12.31 -13.06
CA ALA A 240 -19.02 11.42 -12.72
C ALA A 240 -18.93 10.12 -13.54
N ARG A 241 -17.95 9.28 -13.20
CA ARG A 241 -17.76 7.94 -13.76
C ARG A 241 -18.28 6.89 -12.77
N ASP A 242 -19.12 5.97 -13.26
CA ASP A 242 -19.81 4.94 -12.45
C ASP A 242 -18.84 3.89 -11.86
N ASP A 243 -17.59 3.88 -12.33
CA ASP A 243 -16.51 2.94 -12.05
C ASP A 243 -15.59 3.36 -10.88
N GLY A 244 -15.75 4.55 -10.31
CA GLY A 244 -15.02 5.01 -9.12
C GLY A 244 -13.50 5.26 -9.30
N GLN A 245 -12.91 4.80 -10.41
CA GLN A 245 -11.51 4.99 -10.77
C GLN A 245 -11.31 6.24 -11.63
N MET A 246 -10.35 7.08 -11.26
CA MET A 246 -10.02 8.31 -11.98
C MET A 246 -9.18 7.99 -13.21
N SER A 247 -9.41 8.68 -14.34
CA SER A 247 -8.58 8.44 -15.52
C SER A 247 -7.11 8.76 -15.23
N LEU A 248 -6.18 7.88 -15.66
CA LEU A 248 -4.74 8.06 -15.50
C LEU A 248 -4.27 9.46 -15.94
N HIS A 249 -4.86 10.01 -17.01
CA HIS A 249 -4.52 11.34 -17.51
C HIS A 249 -4.91 12.46 -16.54
N VAL A 250 -6.05 12.32 -15.88
CA VAL A 250 -6.54 13.27 -14.87
C VAL A 250 -5.69 13.18 -13.61
N GLU A 251 -5.30 11.98 -13.19
CA GLU A 251 -4.34 11.76 -12.09
C GLU A 251 -2.97 12.36 -12.37
N THR A 252 -2.45 12.12 -13.57
CA THR A 252 -1.19 12.71 -14.03
C THR A 252 -1.25 14.23 -13.97
N ALA A 253 -2.37 14.81 -14.43
CA ALA A 253 -2.58 16.26 -14.40
C ALA A 253 -2.68 16.80 -12.96
N CYS A 254 -3.38 16.11 -12.07
CA CYS A 254 -3.46 16.47 -10.65
C CYS A 254 -2.08 16.46 -10.00
N GLY A 255 -1.28 15.41 -10.23
CA GLY A 255 0.10 15.31 -9.78
C GLY A 255 0.97 16.45 -10.32
N ALA A 256 0.87 16.76 -11.61
CA ALA A 256 1.61 17.83 -12.25
C ALA A 256 1.27 19.22 -11.68
N VAL A 257 -0.02 19.51 -11.49
CA VAL A 257 -0.51 20.80 -10.96
C VAL A 257 -0.15 20.94 -9.48
N ALA A 258 -0.30 19.88 -8.68
CA ALA A 258 0.11 19.85 -7.28
C ALA A 258 1.61 20.12 -7.11
N GLY A 259 2.46 19.39 -7.84
CA GLY A 259 3.90 19.59 -7.83
C GLY A 259 4.35 20.96 -8.36
N GLY A 260 3.63 21.50 -9.34
CA GLY A 260 3.88 22.83 -9.89
C GLY A 260 3.58 23.94 -8.88
N LEU A 261 2.41 23.88 -8.23
CA LEU A 261 2.01 24.85 -7.22
C LEU A 261 2.86 24.77 -5.96
N ALA A 262 3.16 23.55 -5.48
CA ALA A 262 4.11 23.36 -4.39
C ALA A 262 5.50 23.92 -4.76
N GLY A 263 5.97 23.66 -5.98
CA GLY A 263 7.21 24.20 -6.52
C GLY A 263 7.22 25.72 -6.54
N PHE A 264 6.13 26.34 -7.02
CA PHE A 264 5.95 27.79 -7.06
C PHE A 264 6.05 28.41 -5.65
N LEU A 265 5.24 27.91 -4.71
CA LEU A 265 5.18 28.46 -3.34
C LEU A 265 6.49 28.28 -2.56
N THR A 266 7.24 27.23 -2.85
CA THR A 266 8.52 26.94 -2.18
C THR A 266 9.74 27.53 -2.90
N THR A 267 9.56 28.24 -4.02
CA THR A 267 10.65 28.90 -4.75
C THR A 267 11.54 29.79 -3.87
N PRO A 268 10.99 30.62 -2.96
CA PRO A 268 11.82 31.44 -2.09
C PRO A 268 12.82 30.62 -1.25
N LEU A 269 12.39 29.46 -0.74
CA LEU A 269 13.22 28.59 0.11
C LEU A 269 14.34 27.91 -0.70
N ASP A 270 14.07 27.59 -1.97
CA ASP A 270 15.08 27.03 -2.88
C ASP A 270 16.10 28.05 -3.35
N VAL A 271 15.67 29.28 -3.63
CA VAL A 271 16.61 30.38 -3.89
C VAL A 271 17.55 30.54 -2.70
N MET A 272 17.03 30.44 -1.48
CA MET A 272 17.87 30.51 -0.29
C MET A 272 18.85 29.33 -0.15
N LYS A 273 18.41 28.09 -0.42
CA LYS A 273 19.29 26.89 -0.46
C LYS A 273 20.40 27.08 -1.50
N THR A 274 20.04 27.45 -2.73
CA THR A 274 20.99 27.60 -3.84
C THR A 274 22.00 28.72 -3.56
N LEU A 275 21.56 29.86 -3.02
CA LEU A 275 22.47 30.94 -2.61
C LEU A 275 23.47 30.51 -1.54
N LEU A 276 23.09 29.62 -0.62
CA LEU A 276 24.01 29.09 0.40
C LEU A 276 24.98 28.05 -0.16
N GLN A 277 24.51 27.18 -1.06
CA GLN A 277 25.31 26.12 -1.64
C GLN A 277 26.30 26.60 -2.71
N THR A 278 26.01 27.73 -3.36
CA THR A 278 26.87 28.32 -4.40
C THR A 278 27.90 29.31 -3.86
N GLN A 279 27.90 29.59 -2.55
CA GLN A 279 28.93 30.42 -1.94
C GLN A 279 30.29 29.74 -1.98
N VAL A 280 31.28 30.45 -2.52
CA VAL A 280 32.69 30.09 -2.35
C VAL A 280 33.01 30.12 -0.85
N LYS A 281 33.80 29.18 -0.32
CA LYS A 281 34.24 29.21 1.09
C LYS A 281 35.03 30.50 1.36
N LYS A 282 34.82 31.13 2.53
CA LYS A 282 35.67 32.24 3.03
C LYS A 282 37.14 31.77 2.98
N PRO A 283 38.06 32.50 2.33
CA PRO A 283 39.49 32.20 2.48
C PRO A 283 39.81 32.30 3.97
N THR A 284 40.30 31.21 4.54
CA THR A 284 40.67 31.15 5.95
C THR A 284 41.91 32.02 6.12
N SER A 285 41.80 33.05 6.95
CA SER A 285 42.83 34.06 7.23
C SER A 285 43.99 33.45 8.04
N SER A 286 44.68 32.45 7.49
CA SER A 286 45.82 31.80 8.17
C SER A 286 47.02 31.55 7.25
N SER A 287 47.09 32.23 6.11
CA SER A 287 48.33 32.36 5.33
C SER A 287 48.53 33.80 4.86
N ILE A 288 48.84 34.70 5.80
CA ILE A 288 49.55 35.93 5.46
C ILE A 288 51.01 35.53 5.19
N GLY A 289 51.26 35.15 3.94
CA GLY A 289 52.59 35.10 3.35
C GLY A 289 52.73 36.28 2.41
N LEU A 290 53.73 37.12 2.65
CA LEU A 290 54.07 38.31 1.88
C LEU A 290 54.07 38.04 0.36
N THR A 291 53.31 38.81 -0.42
CA THR A 291 53.77 39.49 -1.64
C THR A 291 52.71 40.45 -2.20
N GLY A 292 53.15 41.67 -2.52
CA GLY A 292 52.69 42.43 -3.70
C GLY A 292 51.28 43.02 -3.67
N ALA A 293 51.20 44.33 -3.43
CA ALA A 293 50.06 45.15 -3.80
C ALA A 293 49.75 45.01 -5.31
N ALA A 294 48.59 44.46 -5.63
CA ALA A 294 47.98 44.54 -6.95
C ALA A 294 46.50 44.92 -6.80
N THR A 295 46.23 46.20 -7.06
CA THR A 295 44.91 46.80 -7.15
C THR A 295 44.16 46.16 -8.32
N THR A 296 43.34 45.15 -8.04
CA THR A 296 42.29 44.70 -8.97
C THR A 296 40.95 44.97 -8.30
N ASN A 297 40.01 45.55 -9.04
CA ASN A 297 38.62 45.72 -8.62
C ASN A 297 38.00 44.33 -8.40
N ALA A 298 38.26 43.75 -7.23
CA ALA A 298 37.63 42.53 -6.79
C ALA A 298 36.16 42.86 -6.52
N VAL A 299 35.27 42.38 -7.39
CA VAL A 299 33.84 42.30 -7.10
C VAL A 299 33.72 41.65 -5.72
N ALA A 300 33.23 42.41 -4.74
CA ALA A 300 33.13 41.95 -3.36
C ALA A 300 32.20 40.73 -3.29
N HIS A 301 32.76 39.52 -3.36
CA HIS A 301 32.02 38.30 -3.13
C HIS A 301 31.66 38.25 -1.65
N LYS A 302 30.40 38.61 -1.34
CA LYS A 302 29.89 38.63 0.02
C LYS A 302 29.53 37.22 0.48
N TYR A 303 30.12 36.81 1.58
CA TYR A 303 29.82 35.55 2.27
C TYR A 303 28.64 35.77 3.22
N TYR A 304 27.71 34.83 3.26
CA TYR A 304 26.52 34.91 4.11
C TYR A 304 26.70 33.96 5.28
N ASP A 305 26.64 34.48 6.50
CA ASP A 305 26.82 33.65 7.70
C ASP A 305 25.53 32.87 8.06
N GLY A 306 24.40 33.14 7.40
CA GLY A 306 23.14 32.39 7.57
C GLY A 306 22.04 32.65 6.53
N ILE A 307 20.99 31.80 6.55
CA ILE A 307 19.81 31.86 5.65
C ILE A 307 19.12 33.24 5.74
N TRP A 308 18.88 33.75 6.94
CA TRP A 308 18.16 35.02 7.12
C TRP A 308 18.91 36.24 6.60
N ASP A 309 20.23 36.24 6.69
CA ASP A 309 21.07 37.34 6.20
C ASP A 309 21.14 37.35 4.67
N GLY A 310 21.19 36.16 4.05
CA GLY A 310 21.04 36.02 2.60
C GLY A 310 19.68 36.47 2.10
N LEU A 311 18.61 36.13 2.83
CA LEU A 311 17.25 36.48 2.45
C LEU A 311 17.04 37.99 2.48
N LYS A 312 17.42 38.65 3.60
CA LYS A 312 17.31 40.10 3.76
C LYS A 312 18.14 40.83 2.71
N TRP A 313 19.35 40.37 2.43
CA TRP A 313 20.21 40.99 1.43
C TRP A 313 19.64 40.84 0.02
N ASN A 314 19.18 39.64 -0.34
CA ASN A 314 18.61 39.36 -1.66
C ASN A 314 17.35 40.19 -1.91
N LEU A 315 16.45 40.24 -0.92
CA LEU A 315 15.25 41.09 -0.94
C LEU A 315 15.60 42.57 -1.12
N LYS A 316 16.66 43.05 -0.47
CA LYS A 316 17.08 44.45 -0.53
C LYS A 316 17.71 44.84 -1.87
N HIS A 317 18.39 43.92 -2.57
CA HIS A 317 19.15 44.24 -3.80
C HIS A 317 18.44 43.85 -5.10
N HIS A 318 17.64 42.78 -5.09
CA HIS A 318 16.96 42.27 -6.30
C HIS A 318 15.42 42.38 -6.20
N GLY A 319 14.90 42.92 -5.10
CA GLY A 319 13.46 43.01 -4.84
C GLY A 319 12.81 41.66 -4.56
N VAL A 320 11.48 41.67 -4.36
CA VAL A 320 10.72 40.46 -4.02
C VAL A 320 10.65 39.49 -5.20
N ILE A 321 10.22 39.96 -6.38
CA ILE A 321 10.00 39.10 -7.55
C ILE A 321 11.34 38.71 -8.18
N GLY A 322 12.24 39.68 -8.41
CA GLY A 322 13.55 39.45 -9.02
C GLY A 322 14.53 38.70 -8.12
N GLY A 323 14.35 38.77 -6.80
CA GLY A 323 15.16 38.07 -5.80
C GLY A 323 14.63 36.69 -5.45
N LEU A 324 13.38 36.56 -5.01
CA LEU A 324 12.84 35.31 -4.44
C LEU A 324 12.27 34.32 -5.46
N PHE A 325 11.83 34.81 -6.63
CA PHE A 325 11.22 33.98 -7.68
C PHE A 325 12.11 33.83 -8.91
N ARG A 326 13.41 34.13 -8.77
CA ARG A 326 14.39 33.92 -9.84
C ARG A 326 14.48 32.44 -10.16
N GLY A 327 14.19 32.08 -11.41
CA GLY A 327 14.20 30.69 -11.87
C GLY A 327 12.92 29.90 -11.56
N VAL A 328 11.82 30.57 -11.17
CA VAL A 328 10.54 29.92 -10.89
C VAL A 328 9.99 29.11 -12.07
N GLY A 329 10.12 29.60 -13.30
CA GLY A 329 9.62 28.90 -14.50
C GLY A 329 10.24 27.51 -14.68
N PRO A 330 11.58 27.41 -14.81
CA PRO A 330 12.26 26.12 -14.85
C PRO A 330 11.98 25.23 -13.64
N ARG A 331 11.83 25.81 -12.44
CA ARG A 331 11.51 25.06 -11.22
C ARG A 331 10.12 24.41 -11.30
N VAL A 332 9.09 25.20 -11.57
CA VAL A 332 7.69 24.74 -11.66
C VAL A 332 7.55 23.67 -12.74
N PHE A 333 8.13 23.92 -13.92
CA PHE A 333 8.13 22.94 -15.00
C PHE A 333 8.74 21.59 -14.55
N TRP A 334 9.86 21.65 -13.82
CA TRP A 334 10.55 20.46 -13.35
C TRP A 334 9.78 19.70 -12.27
N THR A 335 9.29 20.41 -11.25
CA THR A 335 8.54 19.78 -10.16
C THR A 335 7.20 19.23 -10.65
N SER A 336 6.56 19.89 -11.61
CA SER A 336 5.37 19.36 -12.30
C SER A 336 5.67 18.07 -13.03
N LEU A 337 6.73 18.03 -13.85
CA LEU A 337 7.08 16.84 -14.63
C LEU A 337 7.48 15.66 -13.73
N GLN A 338 8.26 15.92 -12.68
CA GLN A 338 8.68 14.90 -11.73
C GLN A 338 7.49 14.32 -10.97
N SER A 339 6.58 15.18 -10.49
CA SER A 339 5.38 14.75 -9.76
C SER A 339 4.44 13.95 -10.65
N ALA A 340 4.24 14.38 -11.90
CA ALA A 340 3.44 13.65 -12.88
C ALA A 340 3.95 12.21 -13.07
N LEU A 341 5.25 12.05 -13.31
CA LEU A 341 5.86 10.73 -13.50
C LEU A 341 5.77 9.87 -12.25
N MET A 342 6.09 10.42 -11.07
CA MET A 342 6.06 9.69 -9.81
C MET A 342 4.67 9.14 -9.52
N PHE A 343 3.62 9.97 -9.60
CA PHE A 343 2.26 9.55 -9.30
C PHE A 343 1.71 8.58 -10.35
N VAL A 344 2.03 8.75 -11.63
CA VAL A 344 1.65 7.78 -12.68
C VAL A 344 2.22 6.40 -12.39
N ILE A 345 3.52 6.32 -12.08
CA ILE A 345 4.17 5.04 -11.83
C ILE A 345 3.68 4.43 -10.51
N TYR A 346 3.44 5.27 -9.50
CA TYR A 346 2.85 4.85 -8.22
C TYR A 346 1.49 4.17 -8.44
N GLU A 347 0.57 4.80 -9.16
CA GLU A 347 -0.77 4.25 -9.41
C GLU A 347 -0.71 3.00 -10.30
N GLN A 348 0.14 2.99 -11.33
CA GLN A 348 0.37 1.80 -12.16
C GLN A 348 0.94 0.64 -11.34
N ALA A 349 1.81 0.92 -10.36
CA ALA A 349 2.33 -0.10 -9.46
C ALA A 349 1.24 -0.64 -8.53
N LEU A 350 0.35 0.21 -8.01
CA LEU A 350 -0.81 -0.23 -7.22
C LEU A 350 -1.77 -1.09 -8.05
N HIS A 351 -2.13 -0.65 -9.26
CA HIS A 351 -2.99 -1.42 -10.18
C HIS A 351 -2.36 -2.78 -10.51
N LEU A 352 -1.06 -2.81 -10.76
CA LEU A 352 -0.35 -4.06 -11.02
C LEU A 352 -0.34 -4.99 -9.80
N GLN A 353 -0.14 -4.45 -8.59
CA GLN A 353 -0.19 -5.22 -7.34
C GLN A 353 -1.59 -5.77 -7.08
N ASP A 354 -2.63 -4.98 -7.32
CA ASP A 354 -4.01 -5.41 -7.18
C ASP A 354 -4.37 -6.50 -8.19
N ASN A 355 -3.96 -6.35 -9.46
CA ASN A 355 -4.07 -7.40 -10.46
C ASN A 355 -3.33 -8.68 -10.03
N MET A 356 -2.10 -8.57 -9.54
CA MET A 356 -1.33 -9.73 -9.05
C MET A 356 -2.00 -10.40 -7.84
N ARG A 357 -2.75 -9.66 -7.01
CA ARG A 357 -3.58 -10.24 -5.94
C ARG A 357 -4.78 -11.01 -6.45
N HIS A 358 -5.47 -10.46 -7.45
CA HIS A 358 -6.57 -11.17 -8.11
C HIS A 358 -6.11 -12.51 -8.69
N PHE A 359 -4.86 -12.59 -9.15
CA PHE A 359 -4.23 -13.84 -9.63
C PHE A 359 -3.52 -14.67 -8.54
N GLY A 360 -3.54 -14.25 -7.27
CA GLY A 360 -2.92 -14.99 -6.15
C GLY A 360 -1.39 -15.04 -6.17
N GLN A 361 -0.72 -14.10 -6.86
CA GLN A 361 0.73 -14.08 -7.07
C GLN A 361 1.50 -13.06 -6.20
N TRP A 362 0.80 -12.18 -5.46
CA TRP A 362 1.40 -11.14 -4.62
C TRP A 362 1.50 -11.58 -3.15
N PRO A 363 2.64 -11.39 -2.46
CA PRO A 363 2.84 -11.91 -1.12
C PRO A 363 1.92 -11.18 -0.12
N TYR A 364 1.38 -11.93 0.85
CA TYR A 364 0.33 -11.52 1.81
C TYR A 364 -1.12 -11.65 1.35
N ALA A 365 -1.44 -12.61 0.48
CA ALA A 365 -2.77 -13.22 0.53
C ALA A 365 -2.92 -14.05 1.82
N THR A 366 -3.01 -13.39 2.98
CA THR A 366 -3.88 -13.93 4.04
C THR A 366 -5.24 -14.11 3.38
N GLU A 367 -5.89 -15.26 3.58
CA GLU A 367 -7.29 -15.49 3.22
C GLU A 367 -8.15 -14.39 3.86
N GLN A 368 -8.24 -13.23 3.22
CA GLN A 368 -9.21 -12.21 3.57
C GLN A 368 -10.48 -12.64 2.87
N GLU A 369 -11.34 -13.35 3.62
CA GLU A 369 -12.76 -13.38 3.35
C GLU A 369 -13.19 -11.93 3.08
N THR A 370 -13.52 -11.60 1.84
CA THR A 370 -14.22 -10.34 1.57
C THR A 370 -15.54 -10.46 2.31
N PRO A 371 -15.85 -9.60 3.29
CA PRO A 371 -17.19 -9.58 3.86
C PRO A 371 -18.09 -9.02 2.76
N VAL A 372 -18.58 -9.89 1.89
CA VAL A 372 -19.91 -9.70 1.32
C VAL A 372 -20.77 -9.53 2.57
N GLY A 373 -21.31 -8.32 2.77
CA GLY A 373 -22.09 -7.99 3.98
C GLY A 373 -23.09 -9.12 4.27
N PRO A 374 -23.43 -9.41 5.54
CA PRO A 374 -24.04 -10.68 5.97
C PRO A 374 -25.34 -10.99 5.20
N GLN A 375 -25.19 -11.57 4.01
CA GLN A 375 -26.29 -11.95 3.15
C GLN A 375 -26.63 -13.36 3.58
N ILE A 376 -27.60 -13.43 4.48
CA ILE A 376 -28.22 -14.69 4.86
C ILE A 376 -29.03 -15.13 3.64
N VAL A 377 -28.67 -16.27 3.09
CA VAL A 377 -29.40 -16.92 2.00
C VAL A 377 -30.22 -18.05 2.58
N LEU A 378 -31.42 -18.26 2.02
CA LEU A 378 -32.31 -19.37 2.32
C LEU A 378 -32.28 -20.41 1.18
N PRO A 379 -32.62 -21.67 1.46
CA PRO A 379 -32.78 -22.67 0.41
C PRO A 379 -33.84 -22.22 -0.58
N GLY A 380 -33.48 -22.13 -1.85
CA GLY A 380 -34.34 -21.62 -2.92
C GLY A 380 -34.00 -20.21 -3.39
N ASP A 381 -33.17 -19.46 -2.65
CA ASP A 381 -32.75 -18.13 -3.07
C ASP A 381 -31.86 -18.23 -4.31
N LEU A 382 -32.25 -17.47 -5.34
CA LEU A 382 -31.48 -17.33 -6.56
C LEU A 382 -30.40 -16.28 -6.34
N LEU A 383 -29.15 -16.70 -6.44
CA LEU A 383 -28.00 -15.81 -6.51
C LEU A 383 -27.74 -15.53 -7.99
N PRO A 384 -27.72 -14.26 -8.41
CA PRO A 384 -27.33 -13.94 -9.78
C PRO A 384 -25.94 -14.53 -10.04
N SER A 385 -25.76 -15.22 -11.18
CA SER A 385 -24.39 -15.42 -11.67
C SER A 385 -23.72 -14.05 -11.75
N PRO A 386 -22.45 -13.91 -11.37
CA PRO A 386 -21.66 -12.68 -11.59
C PRO A 386 -21.61 -12.18 -13.04
N ASP A 387 -22.25 -12.87 -14.00
CA ASP A 387 -22.29 -12.53 -15.43
C ASP A 387 -23.32 -11.44 -15.80
N THR A 388 -24.04 -10.86 -14.85
CA THR A 388 -24.81 -9.61 -15.10
C THR A 388 -24.29 -8.46 -14.24
N GLY A 389 -23.17 -7.88 -14.68
CA GLY A 389 -22.74 -6.53 -14.29
C GLY A 389 -21.30 -6.35 -13.83
N LEU A 390 -20.43 -7.37 -13.92
CA LEU A 390 -19.02 -7.26 -13.50
C LEU A 390 -17.99 -7.87 -14.47
N LEU A 391 -18.37 -8.18 -15.70
CA LEU A 391 -17.44 -8.56 -16.76
C LEU A 391 -17.88 -7.93 -18.09
N ASP A 392 -17.17 -6.88 -18.50
CA ASP A 392 -17.12 -6.49 -19.91
C ASP A 392 -16.47 -7.63 -20.71
N ASP A 393 -16.99 -7.84 -21.92
CA ASP A 393 -16.59 -8.85 -22.89
C ASP A 393 -15.06 -9.04 -23.02
N ALA A 394 -14.52 -10.02 -22.29
CA ALA A 394 -13.18 -10.55 -22.50
C ALA A 394 -13.24 -12.09 -22.49
N PRO A 395 -12.61 -12.79 -23.44
CA PRO A 395 -12.79 -14.23 -23.69
C PRO A 395 -12.11 -15.16 -22.65
N THR A 396 -11.88 -14.68 -21.43
CA THR A 396 -11.28 -15.44 -20.32
C THR A 396 -11.89 -15.01 -18.98
N ALA A 397 -13.20 -15.23 -18.80
CA ALA A 397 -13.84 -15.07 -17.48
C ALA A 397 -13.30 -16.12 -16.48
N PRO A 398 -13.02 -15.75 -15.22
CA PRO A 398 -12.49 -16.68 -14.22
C PRO A 398 -13.57 -17.69 -13.78
N VAL A 399 -13.31 -18.98 -14.02
CA VAL A 399 -14.21 -20.09 -13.61
C VAL A 399 -14.56 -19.99 -12.13
N ILE A 400 -15.85 -19.76 -11.84
CA ILE A 400 -16.40 -19.71 -10.48
C ILE A 400 -16.39 -21.13 -9.89
N LYS A 401 -15.84 -21.28 -8.68
CA LYS A 401 -15.88 -22.54 -7.94
C LYS A 401 -17.00 -22.51 -6.90
N LEU A 402 -18.05 -23.28 -7.16
CA LEU A 402 -19.13 -23.45 -6.21
C LEU A 402 -18.72 -24.40 -5.08
N GLY A 403 -18.80 -23.89 -3.86
CA GLY A 403 -18.59 -24.63 -2.62
C GLY A 403 -19.91 -25.10 -2.00
N PRO A 404 -19.85 -25.62 -0.76
CA PRO A 404 -21.01 -26.21 -0.10
C PRO A 404 -22.19 -25.25 0.03
N GLY A 405 -23.40 -25.74 -0.24
CA GLY A 405 -24.64 -24.96 -0.06
C GLY A 405 -25.05 -24.11 -1.24
N LEU A 406 -24.28 -24.14 -2.33
CA LEU A 406 -24.64 -23.60 -3.63
C LEU A 406 -24.71 -24.72 -4.65
N GLN A 407 -25.63 -24.60 -5.60
CA GLN A 407 -25.75 -25.51 -6.74
C GLN A 407 -26.02 -24.68 -8.00
N PRO A 408 -25.44 -25.01 -9.16
CA PRO A 408 -25.87 -24.40 -10.41
C PRO A 408 -27.27 -24.92 -10.76
N MET A 409 -28.18 -24.02 -11.12
CA MET A 409 -29.53 -24.38 -11.59
C MET A 409 -29.56 -24.40 -13.12
N ASP A 410 -29.03 -23.36 -13.76
CA ASP A 410 -28.83 -23.22 -15.21
C ASP A 410 -27.41 -22.67 -15.50
N ASP A 411 -27.04 -22.48 -16.78
CA ASP A 411 -25.70 -21.97 -17.19
C ASP A 411 -25.35 -20.61 -16.54
N ASP A 412 -26.35 -19.86 -16.07
CA ASP A 412 -26.21 -18.46 -15.62
C ASP A 412 -26.86 -18.17 -14.25
N THR A 413 -27.29 -19.20 -13.51
CA THR A 413 -27.92 -19.01 -12.19
C THR A 413 -27.43 -20.00 -11.13
N ILE A 414 -27.10 -19.45 -9.97
CA ILE A 414 -26.68 -20.23 -8.80
C ILE A 414 -27.82 -20.21 -7.80
N ILE A 415 -28.26 -21.37 -7.33
CA ILE A 415 -29.27 -21.48 -6.28
C ILE A 415 -28.61 -21.84 -4.95
N ALA A 416 -29.00 -21.14 -3.88
CA ALA A 416 -28.67 -21.55 -2.53
C ALA A 416 -29.52 -22.77 -2.17
N VAL A 417 -28.88 -23.90 -1.84
CA VAL A 417 -29.57 -25.13 -1.40
C VAL A 417 -29.58 -25.27 0.13
N LYS A 418 -28.88 -24.39 0.83
CA LYS A 418 -28.72 -24.41 2.30
C LYS A 418 -28.97 -23.00 2.86
N ALA A 419 -29.58 -22.95 4.05
CA ALA A 419 -29.73 -21.71 4.81
C ALA A 419 -28.39 -21.36 5.47
N GLY A 420 -27.91 -20.13 5.34
CA GLY A 420 -26.68 -19.71 6.00
C GLY A 420 -26.13 -18.38 5.50
N SER A 421 -24.94 -18.02 5.98
CA SER A 421 -24.24 -16.83 5.51
C SER A 421 -23.53 -17.14 4.20
N LEU A 422 -23.78 -16.37 3.15
CA LEU A 422 -22.99 -16.44 1.93
C LEU A 422 -21.56 -15.94 2.23
N LYS A 423 -20.57 -16.69 1.77
CA LYS A 423 -19.14 -16.41 1.93
C LYS A 423 -18.45 -16.48 0.57
N HIS A 424 -17.47 -15.61 0.40
CA HIS A 424 -16.66 -15.54 -0.81
C HIS A 424 -15.18 -15.47 -0.44
N ALA A 425 -14.39 -16.36 -1.03
CA ALA A 425 -12.94 -16.28 -1.04
C ALA A 425 -12.51 -15.77 -2.41
N SER A 426 -11.89 -14.59 -2.42
CA SER A 426 -11.25 -14.00 -3.60
C SER A 426 -10.19 -14.93 -4.19
N VAL A 427 -9.47 -15.65 -3.33
CA VAL A 427 -8.49 -16.66 -3.75
C VAL A 427 -9.20 -17.89 -4.32
N GLY A 428 -9.11 -18.05 -5.65
CA GLY A 428 -9.70 -19.17 -6.38
C GLY A 428 -11.19 -19.02 -6.70
N ASN A 429 -11.73 -17.80 -6.58
CA ASN A 429 -13.11 -17.41 -6.92
C ASN A 429 -14.14 -18.41 -6.38
N ARG A 430 -14.07 -18.70 -5.07
CA ARG A 430 -14.88 -19.74 -4.42
C ARG A 430 -16.00 -19.12 -3.61
N TRP A 431 -17.23 -19.55 -3.87
CA TRP A 431 -18.43 -19.13 -3.14
C TRP A 431 -19.00 -20.30 -2.35
N TRP A 432 -19.41 -20.10 -1.10
CA TRP A 432 -20.10 -21.13 -0.32
C TRP A 432 -21.09 -20.54 0.67
N VAL A 433 -22.06 -21.35 1.10
CA VAL A 433 -22.97 -20.98 2.18
C VAL A 433 -22.49 -21.61 3.47
N GLU A 434 -22.08 -20.75 4.39
CA GLU A 434 -21.74 -21.14 5.74
C GLU A 434 -23.01 -21.43 6.54
N SER A 435 -23.22 -22.70 6.86
CA SER A 435 -24.37 -23.20 7.61
C SER A 435 -23.90 -24.02 8.81
N ASN A 436 -24.58 -23.86 9.95
CA ASN A 436 -24.30 -24.66 11.14
C ASN A 436 -25.05 -25.99 11.02
N GLN A 437 -24.37 -27.03 10.56
CA GLN A 437 -24.93 -28.37 10.37
C GLN A 437 -24.46 -29.32 11.46
N ARG A 438 -25.30 -30.29 11.81
CA ARG A 438 -24.94 -31.35 12.77
C ARG A 438 -24.02 -32.42 12.17
N ARG A 439 -24.05 -32.61 10.85
CA ARG A 439 -23.25 -33.61 10.14
C ARG A 439 -22.15 -32.93 9.36
N TYR A 440 -20.93 -33.45 9.49
CA TYR A 440 -19.80 -32.99 8.71
C TYR A 440 -19.89 -33.50 7.26
N VAL A 441 -19.53 -32.66 6.31
CA VAL A 441 -19.40 -33.02 4.89
C VAL A 441 -17.95 -32.74 4.53
N ALA A 442 -17.20 -33.78 4.17
CA ALA A 442 -15.78 -33.65 3.87
C ALA A 442 -15.57 -32.83 2.59
N ALA A 443 -14.69 -31.84 2.65
CA ALA A 443 -14.21 -31.12 1.47
C ALA A 443 -12.69 -31.28 1.30
N PRO A 444 -12.17 -31.27 0.06
CA PRO A 444 -10.74 -31.38 -0.20
C PRO A 444 -9.97 -30.24 0.46
N GLY A 445 -8.84 -30.58 1.10
CA GLY A 445 -7.93 -29.66 1.76
C GLY A 445 -8.19 -29.46 3.26
N GLU A 446 -9.32 -29.92 3.80
CA GLU A 446 -9.69 -29.74 5.21
C GLU A 446 -8.91 -30.68 6.14
N SER A 447 -8.47 -30.15 7.28
CA SER A 447 -7.87 -30.96 8.35
C SER A 447 -8.96 -31.55 9.25
N VAL A 448 -8.87 -32.84 9.55
CA VAL A 448 -9.88 -33.60 10.31
C VAL A 448 -9.24 -34.52 11.34
N VAL A 449 -9.92 -34.72 12.47
CA VAL A 449 -9.54 -35.73 13.47
C VAL A 449 -10.46 -36.94 13.28
N GLY A 450 -9.89 -38.13 13.12
CA GLY A 450 -10.62 -39.36 12.86
C GLY A 450 -10.28 -40.47 13.84
N VAL A 451 -11.18 -41.46 13.98
CA VAL A 451 -10.91 -42.70 14.74
C VAL A 451 -10.80 -43.85 13.74
N VAL A 452 -9.72 -44.63 13.82
CA VAL A 452 -9.56 -45.81 12.96
C VAL A 452 -10.58 -46.88 13.35
N THR A 453 -11.51 -47.22 12.47
CA THR A 453 -12.57 -48.22 12.72
C THR A 453 -12.23 -49.58 12.14
N GLY A 454 -11.37 -49.64 11.12
CA GLY A 454 -10.96 -50.89 10.49
C GLY A 454 -9.61 -50.77 9.79
N LYS A 455 -8.93 -51.90 9.61
CA LYS A 455 -7.64 -51.98 8.94
C LYS A 455 -7.71 -52.98 7.79
N THR A 456 -7.27 -52.56 6.61
CA THR A 456 -7.12 -53.37 5.40
C THR A 456 -5.65 -53.38 4.97
N VAL A 457 -5.27 -54.20 3.98
CA VAL A 457 -3.87 -54.37 3.56
C VAL A 457 -3.25 -53.07 3.03
N ASP A 458 -4.06 -52.25 2.36
CA ASP A 458 -3.64 -51.04 1.66
C ASP A 458 -4.22 -49.74 2.24
N HIS A 459 -5.31 -49.82 3.01
CA HIS A 459 -5.99 -48.65 3.58
C HIS A 459 -6.49 -48.89 5.01
N TYR A 460 -6.57 -47.83 5.79
CA TYR A 460 -7.26 -47.74 7.07
C TYR A 460 -8.65 -47.12 6.85
N LYS A 461 -9.68 -47.71 7.45
CA LYS A 461 -11.02 -47.10 7.51
C LYS A 461 -11.08 -46.19 8.72
N VAL A 462 -11.45 -44.93 8.50
CA VAL A 462 -11.42 -43.87 9.52
C VAL A 462 -12.79 -43.21 9.62
N ASP A 463 -13.36 -43.20 10.84
CA ASP A 463 -14.56 -42.42 11.14
C ASP A 463 -14.20 -40.95 11.40
N ILE A 464 -14.51 -40.10 10.42
CA ILE A 464 -14.38 -38.64 10.50
C ILE A 464 -15.71 -37.95 10.81
N GLY A 465 -16.80 -38.67 11.11
CA GLY A 465 -18.12 -38.08 11.35
C GLY A 465 -18.84 -37.59 10.07
N ALA A 466 -18.33 -37.99 8.91
CA ALA A 466 -18.98 -37.78 7.61
C ALA A 466 -20.08 -38.83 7.36
N ALA A 467 -20.61 -38.86 6.14
CA ALA A 467 -21.69 -39.80 5.82
C ALA A 467 -21.26 -41.26 5.72
N GLN A 468 -20.04 -41.46 5.26
CA GLN A 468 -19.37 -42.74 5.09
C GLN A 468 -18.02 -42.66 5.82
N ASN A 469 -17.42 -43.82 6.11
CA ASN A 469 -16.06 -43.85 6.63
C ASN A 469 -15.09 -43.43 5.52
N ALA A 470 -14.07 -42.67 5.89
CA ALA A 470 -13.03 -42.24 4.97
C ALA A 470 -11.91 -43.28 4.87
N LEU A 471 -11.19 -43.26 3.76
CA LEU A 471 -10.07 -44.16 3.47
C LEU A 471 -8.75 -43.42 3.66
N LEU A 472 -7.91 -43.90 4.57
CA LEU A 472 -6.55 -43.40 4.79
C LEU A 472 -5.54 -44.41 4.23
N GLY A 473 -4.83 -44.04 3.17
CA GLY A 473 -3.83 -44.93 2.56
C GLY A 473 -2.66 -45.24 3.49
N VAL A 474 -2.19 -46.49 3.50
CA VAL A 474 -1.02 -46.89 4.32
C VAL A 474 0.26 -46.18 3.87
N LEU A 475 0.33 -45.78 2.61
CA LEU A 475 1.45 -45.01 2.05
C LEU A 475 1.30 -43.49 2.24
N ALA A 476 0.17 -43.02 2.77
CA ALA A 476 -0.12 -41.60 2.92
C ALA A 476 0.44 -41.02 4.22
N PHE A 477 1.59 -41.53 4.69
CA PHE A 477 2.30 -41.09 5.89
C PHE A 477 3.74 -40.74 5.54
N GLU A 478 4.35 -39.84 6.31
CA GLU A 478 5.75 -39.46 6.09
C GLU A 478 6.69 -40.67 6.18
N GLY A 479 7.45 -40.91 5.11
CA GLY A 479 8.41 -42.00 5.04
C GLY A 479 7.80 -43.41 4.90
N ALA A 480 6.49 -43.54 4.69
CA ALA A 480 5.85 -44.83 4.46
C ALA A 480 6.23 -45.40 3.09
N SER A 481 6.58 -46.69 3.05
CA SER A 481 6.86 -47.42 1.81
C SER A 481 6.23 -48.81 1.87
N LYS A 482 6.18 -49.52 0.74
CA LYS A 482 5.70 -50.92 0.74
C LYS A 482 6.48 -51.83 1.69
N ARG A 483 7.72 -51.47 2.05
CA ARG A 483 8.59 -52.19 2.99
C ARG A 483 8.45 -51.73 4.45
N ASN A 484 8.11 -50.46 4.68
CA ASN A 484 7.95 -49.87 6.01
C ASN A 484 6.55 -49.26 6.12
N LYS A 485 5.58 -50.08 6.57
CA LYS A 485 4.18 -49.68 6.72
C LYS A 485 3.94 -49.17 8.16
N PRO A 486 3.35 -47.99 8.38
CA PRO A 486 2.95 -47.54 9.71
C PRO A 486 1.91 -48.51 10.28
N ASP A 487 2.05 -48.91 11.54
CA ASP A 487 1.14 -49.85 12.22
C ASP A 487 0.20 -49.13 13.19
N ILE A 488 -0.97 -48.73 12.69
CA ILE A 488 -1.98 -48.02 13.48
C ILE A 488 -3.06 -49.02 13.93
N LYS A 489 -3.37 -49.00 15.22
CA LYS A 489 -4.36 -49.90 15.82
C LYS A 489 -5.79 -49.41 15.58
N ILE A 490 -6.72 -50.35 15.51
CA ILE A 490 -8.16 -50.03 15.50
C ILE A 490 -8.50 -49.35 16.83
N GLY A 491 -9.22 -48.23 16.76
CA GLY A 491 -9.53 -47.34 17.87
C GLY A 491 -8.53 -46.19 18.08
N ALA A 492 -7.41 -46.18 17.36
CA ALA A 492 -6.46 -45.07 17.43
C ALA A 492 -7.03 -43.78 16.82
N LEU A 493 -6.59 -42.65 17.35
CA LEU A 493 -6.92 -41.32 16.84
C LEU A 493 -5.88 -40.89 15.82
N VAL A 494 -6.34 -40.34 14.71
CA VAL A 494 -5.48 -39.86 13.63
C VAL A 494 -5.88 -38.44 13.25
N TYR A 495 -4.89 -37.56 13.10
CA TYR A 495 -5.06 -36.24 12.51
C TYR A 495 -4.64 -36.30 11.05
N CYS A 496 -5.57 -35.98 10.16
CA CYS A 496 -5.40 -36.19 8.72
C CYS A 496 -5.91 -34.98 7.95
N ARG A 497 -5.51 -34.86 6.69
CA ARG A 497 -6.06 -33.93 5.71
C ARG A 497 -6.91 -34.70 4.71
N VAL A 498 -8.03 -34.13 4.28
CA VAL A 498 -8.85 -34.69 3.21
C VAL A 498 -8.17 -34.38 1.87
N SER A 499 -7.67 -35.40 1.17
CA SER A 499 -7.02 -35.23 -0.13
C SER A 499 -8.06 -35.12 -1.25
N LEU A 500 -9.05 -36.00 -1.24
CA LEU A 500 -10.11 -36.09 -2.24
C LEU A 500 -11.45 -36.32 -1.56
N ALA A 501 -12.47 -35.57 -1.97
CA ALA A 501 -13.84 -35.77 -1.52
C ALA A 501 -14.80 -35.46 -2.68
N ASN A 502 -15.45 -36.51 -3.19
CA ASN A 502 -16.50 -36.43 -4.19
C ASN A 502 -17.83 -36.92 -3.59
N LYS A 503 -18.95 -36.45 -4.12
CA LYS A 503 -20.29 -36.80 -3.61
C LYS A 503 -20.59 -38.30 -3.69
N ASP A 504 -20.03 -38.98 -4.70
CA ASP A 504 -20.32 -40.38 -5.02
C ASP A 504 -19.17 -41.35 -4.65
N MET A 505 -18.17 -40.89 -3.90
CA MET A 505 -17.00 -41.68 -3.49
C MET A 505 -16.70 -41.52 -2.00
N GLU A 506 -16.09 -42.55 -1.40
CA GLU A 506 -15.54 -42.44 -0.04
C GLU A 506 -14.42 -41.38 -0.03
N ALA A 507 -14.41 -40.51 0.98
CA ALA A 507 -13.39 -39.48 1.10
C ALA A 507 -12.02 -40.12 1.34
N GLU A 508 -10.99 -39.62 0.66
CA GLU A 508 -9.61 -40.05 0.84
C GLU A 508 -8.87 -39.10 1.78
N LEU A 509 -8.03 -39.68 2.64
CA LEU A 509 -7.24 -38.97 3.64
C LEU A 509 -5.74 -39.16 3.39
N GLU A 510 -4.98 -38.12 3.72
CA GLU A 510 -3.53 -38.10 3.73
C GLU A 510 -2.99 -37.51 5.04
N CYS A 511 -1.83 -37.99 5.50
CA CYS A 511 -1.11 -37.45 6.66
C CYS A 511 0.19 -36.77 6.20
N LEU A 512 0.10 -35.98 5.14
CA LEU A 512 1.21 -35.31 4.48
C LEU A 512 0.77 -33.91 4.05
N ASN A 513 1.69 -32.95 4.12
CA ASN A 513 1.49 -31.64 3.51
C ASN A 513 1.84 -31.73 2.01
N PRO A 514 0.96 -31.29 1.09
CA PRO A 514 1.15 -31.44 -0.36
C PRO A 514 2.36 -30.64 -0.89
N ASN A 515 2.73 -29.55 -0.22
CA ASN A 515 3.80 -28.67 -0.67
C ASN A 515 5.18 -29.16 -0.20
N THR A 516 5.25 -29.77 0.98
CA THR A 516 6.52 -30.15 1.62
C THR A 516 6.78 -31.65 1.66
N GLY A 517 5.74 -32.48 1.48
CA GLY A 517 5.81 -33.92 1.61
C GLY A 517 6.12 -34.43 3.02
N LYS A 518 6.04 -33.57 4.05
CA LYS A 518 6.28 -33.89 5.46
C LYS A 518 4.98 -34.01 6.24
N SER A 519 5.04 -34.61 7.43
CA SER A 519 3.86 -34.85 8.28
C SER A 519 3.22 -33.59 8.82
N ASP A 520 3.91 -32.45 9.00
CA ASP A 520 3.33 -31.15 9.41
C ASP A 520 2.32 -31.23 10.58
N GLY A 521 2.55 -32.16 11.52
CA GLY A 521 1.65 -32.46 12.65
C GLY A 521 0.54 -33.48 12.38
N TYR A 522 0.33 -33.90 11.14
CA TYR A 522 -0.55 -35.02 10.77
C TYR A 522 0.05 -36.38 11.14
N GLY A 523 -0.81 -37.32 11.51
CA GLY A 523 -0.41 -38.67 11.93
C GLY A 523 -1.23 -39.18 13.11
N GLU A 524 -0.72 -40.21 13.78
CA GLU A 524 -1.36 -40.78 14.96
C GLU A 524 -1.24 -39.84 16.17
N LEU A 525 -2.37 -39.52 16.78
CA LEU A 525 -2.45 -38.72 18.01
C LEU A 525 -2.33 -39.65 19.23
N LYS A 526 -1.28 -39.47 20.02
CA LYS A 526 -0.98 -40.31 21.20
C LYS A 526 -1.43 -39.63 22.48
N ALA A 527 -2.15 -40.38 23.33
CA ALA A 527 -2.73 -39.86 24.57
C ALA A 527 -3.70 -38.68 24.33
N GLY A 528 -4.19 -38.02 25.37
CA GLY A 528 -5.12 -36.89 25.27
C GLY A 528 -6.61 -37.26 25.27
N PHE A 529 -7.46 -36.24 25.14
CA PHE A 529 -8.91 -36.33 25.22
C PHE A 529 -9.56 -35.66 24.01
N VAL A 530 -10.62 -36.26 23.47
CA VAL A 530 -11.35 -35.70 22.31
C VAL A 530 -12.70 -35.19 22.74
N ILE A 531 -12.99 -33.93 22.41
CA ILE A 531 -14.32 -33.33 22.54
C ILE A 531 -14.98 -33.19 21.17
N LYS A 532 -16.32 -33.25 21.18
CA LYS A 532 -17.14 -32.87 20.04
C LYS A 532 -17.70 -31.47 20.27
N THR A 533 -17.57 -30.60 19.26
CA THR A 533 -18.09 -29.22 19.22
C THR A 533 -18.91 -29.01 17.95
N SER A 534 -19.60 -27.86 17.86
CA SER A 534 -20.21 -27.47 16.58
C SER A 534 -19.16 -27.23 15.51
N LEU A 535 -19.55 -27.39 14.24
CA LEU A 535 -18.68 -27.14 13.10
C LEU A 535 -18.29 -25.66 13.02
N GLY A 536 -19.23 -24.76 13.38
CA GLY A 536 -18.96 -23.32 13.44
C GLY A 536 -17.90 -22.96 14.47
N LEU A 537 -17.94 -23.55 15.67
CA LEU A 537 -16.90 -23.34 16.68
C LEU A 537 -15.55 -23.88 16.20
N ALA A 538 -15.51 -25.05 15.57
CA ALA A 538 -14.26 -25.63 15.06
C ALA A 538 -13.59 -24.74 14.00
N ARG A 539 -14.37 -24.20 13.06
CA ARG A 539 -13.87 -23.22 12.07
C ARG A 539 -13.33 -21.97 12.73
N ARG A 540 -14.07 -21.42 13.70
CA ARG A 540 -13.62 -20.24 14.45
C ARG A 540 -12.30 -20.55 15.14
N LEU A 541 -12.16 -21.67 15.84
CA LEU A 541 -10.93 -22.05 16.53
C LEU A 541 -9.71 -22.24 15.61
N LEU A 542 -9.93 -22.57 14.33
CA LEU A 542 -8.86 -22.67 13.33
C LEU A 542 -8.40 -21.31 12.80
N ASP A 543 -9.21 -20.25 12.96
CA ASP A 543 -8.77 -18.89 12.62
C ASP A 543 -7.64 -18.44 13.57
N PRO A 544 -6.47 -18.05 13.04
CA PRO A 544 -5.34 -17.55 13.84
C PRO A 544 -5.69 -16.36 14.75
N LYS A 545 -6.75 -15.60 14.44
CA LYS A 545 -7.21 -14.45 15.22
C LYS A 545 -7.94 -14.83 16.50
N THR A 546 -8.21 -16.11 16.72
CA THR A 546 -9.06 -16.54 17.83
C THR A 546 -8.42 -16.35 19.19
N LEU A 547 -9.10 -15.59 20.04
CA LEU A 547 -8.60 -15.17 21.34
C LEU A 547 -8.51 -16.33 22.35
N ILE A 548 -9.42 -17.31 22.31
CA ILE A 548 -9.56 -18.32 23.37
C ILE A 548 -8.34 -19.24 23.51
N LEU A 549 -7.80 -19.77 22.41
CA LEU A 549 -6.64 -20.66 22.44
C LEU A 549 -5.39 -19.92 22.92
N ARG A 550 -5.23 -18.67 22.47
CA ARG A 550 -4.12 -17.81 22.89
C ARG A 550 -4.18 -17.51 24.38
N LEU A 551 -5.36 -17.18 24.92
CA LEU A 551 -5.54 -16.92 26.35
C LEU A 551 -5.27 -18.17 27.20
N LEU A 552 -5.79 -19.33 26.79
CA LEU A 552 -5.55 -20.58 27.52
C LEU A 552 -4.06 -20.96 27.51
N GLY A 553 -3.38 -20.80 26.36
CA GLY A 553 -1.96 -21.12 26.21
C GLY A 553 -1.01 -20.23 27.03
N GLN A 554 -1.44 -19.03 27.42
CA GLN A 554 -0.67 -18.16 28.32
C GLN A 554 -0.61 -18.69 29.76
N HIS A 555 -1.60 -19.49 30.17
CA HIS A 555 -1.74 -19.93 31.55
C HIS A 555 -1.45 -21.41 31.74
N VAL A 556 -1.78 -22.24 30.73
CA VAL A 556 -1.63 -23.69 30.81
C VAL A 556 -0.97 -24.20 29.54
N PRO A 557 0.13 -24.97 29.63
CA PRO A 557 0.69 -25.64 28.47
C PRO A 557 -0.18 -26.83 28.05
N PHE A 558 -0.57 -26.88 26.78
CA PHE A 558 -1.30 -27.99 26.17
C PHE A 558 -1.00 -28.08 24.67
N GLU A 559 -1.21 -29.26 24.12
CA GLU A 559 -1.24 -29.53 22.68
C GLU A 559 -2.69 -29.68 22.24
N THR A 560 -3.00 -29.23 21.03
CA THR A 560 -4.36 -29.33 20.48
C THR A 560 -4.31 -29.61 18.98
N ALA A 561 -5.22 -30.45 18.50
CA ALA A 561 -5.48 -30.68 17.09
C ALA A 561 -6.97 -30.48 16.83
N ILE A 562 -7.31 -29.55 15.95
CA ILE A 562 -8.69 -29.15 15.68
C ILE A 562 -9.06 -29.67 14.29
N GLY A 563 -10.06 -30.54 14.23
CA GLY A 563 -10.63 -30.98 12.97
C GLY A 563 -11.82 -30.12 12.56
N MET A 564 -11.90 -29.77 11.28
CA MET A 564 -13.06 -29.12 10.63
C MET A 564 -14.36 -29.92 10.80
N ASN A 565 -14.26 -31.21 11.15
CA ASN A 565 -15.35 -32.09 11.50
C ASN A 565 -15.90 -31.92 12.93
N GLY A 566 -15.44 -30.91 13.68
CA GLY A 566 -15.92 -30.63 15.04
C GLY A 566 -15.37 -31.58 16.09
N LYS A 567 -14.37 -32.42 15.75
CA LYS A 567 -13.62 -33.24 16.72
C LYS A 567 -12.34 -32.48 17.08
N ILE A 568 -12.16 -32.16 18.36
CA ILE A 568 -11.00 -31.45 18.88
C ILE A 568 -10.27 -32.35 19.86
N TRP A 569 -9.00 -32.63 19.58
CA TRP A 569 -8.12 -33.39 20.46
C TRP A 569 -7.29 -32.43 21.30
N ILE A 570 -7.21 -32.69 22.61
CA ILE A 570 -6.48 -31.87 23.58
C ILE A 570 -5.62 -32.79 24.45
N ASN A 571 -4.35 -32.44 24.60
CA ASN A 571 -3.41 -33.16 25.45
C ASN A 571 -2.71 -32.19 26.40
N SER A 572 -2.73 -32.50 27.70
CA SER A 572 -2.07 -31.72 28.74
C SER A 572 -1.54 -32.66 29.82
N ALA A 573 -0.53 -32.21 30.57
CA ALA A 573 0.13 -33.00 31.60
C ALA A 573 -0.79 -33.40 32.77
N SER A 574 -1.85 -32.63 33.03
CA SER A 574 -2.78 -32.85 34.15
C SER A 574 -4.22 -33.04 33.64
N PRO A 575 -4.94 -34.09 34.09
CA PRO A 575 -6.37 -34.26 33.75
C PRO A 575 -7.24 -33.06 34.15
N LYS A 576 -6.91 -32.38 35.26
CA LYS A 576 -7.63 -31.16 35.69
C LYS A 576 -7.52 -30.03 34.67
N HIS A 577 -6.32 -29.85 34.10
CA HIS A 577 -6.08 -28.88 33.04
C HIS A 577 -6.83 -29.25 31.76
N THR A 578 -6.80 -30.52 31.36
CA THR A 578 -7.56 -31.00 30.19
C THR A 578 -9.05 -30.72 30.34
N ILE A 579 -9.64 -30.98 31.51
CA ILE A 579 -11.06 -30.70 31.77
C ILE A 579 -11.36 -29.20 31.68
N LEU A 580 -10.50 -28.36 32.25
CA LEU A 580 -10.65 -26.90 32.19
C LEU A 580 -10.62 -26.38 30.76
N ILE A 581 -9.65 -26.82 29.97
CA ILE A 581 -9.51 -26.43 28.55
C ILE A 581 -10.74 -26.88 27.77
N CYS A 582 -11.20 -28.12 27.98
CA CYS A 582 -12.39 -28.64 27.33
C CYS A 582 -13.64 -27.81 27.64
N ASN A 583 -13.83 -27.44 28.91
CA ASN A 583 -14.97 -26.65 29.34
C ASN A 583 -14.90 -25.21 28.82
N ALA A 584 -13.72 -24.59 28.85
CA ALA A 584 -13.51 -23.26 28.30
C ALA A 584 -13.82 -23.19 26.79
N ILE A 585 -13.34 -24.18 26.02
CA ILE A 585 -13.60 -24.25 24.58
C ILE A 585 -15.09 -24.41 24.31
N LYS A 586 -15.78 -25.35 24.96
CA LYS A 586 -17.22 -25.56 24.76
C LYS A 586 -18.06 -24.35 25.13
N ASN A 587 -17.74 -23.70 26.25
CA ASN A 587 -18.48 -22.52 26.72
C ASN A 587 -18.21 -21.29 25.85
N SER A 588 -17.10 -21.25 25.11
CA SER A 588 -16.77 -20.10 24.26
C SER A 588 -17.71 -19.93 23.07
N GLU A 589 -18.47 -20.95 22.66
CA GLU A 589 -19.25 -20.95 21.40
C GLU A 589 -20.11 -19.69 21.23
N TYR A 590 -20.83 -19.30 22.28
CA TYR A 590 -21.78 -18.19 22.26
C TYR A 590 -21.30 -16.95 23.02
N LEU A 591 -20.02 -16.90 23.38
CA LEU A 591 -19.45 -15.79 24.15
C LEU A 591 -18.71 -14.80 23.24
N ASN A 592 -18.83 -13.51 23.57
CA ASN A 592 -18.07 -12.44 22.95
C ASN A 592 -16.61 -12.44 23.46
N ALA A 593 -15.72 -11.71 22.78
CA ALA A 593 -14.29 -11.70 23.11
C ALA A 593 -13.98 -11.22 24.55
N GLN A 594 -14.72 -10.22 25.05
CA GLN A 594 -14.60 -9.73 26.42
C GLN A 594 -15.07 -10.77 27.44
N GLU A 595 -16.21 -11.42 27.18
CA GLU A 595 -16.79 -12.45 28.03
C GLU A 595 -15.91 -13.70 28.09
N CYS A 596 -15.30 -14.08 26.96
CA CYS A 596 -14.31 -15.16 26.91
C CYS A 596 -13.12 -14.87 27.84
N THR A 597 -12.65 -13.63 27.88
CA THR A 597 -11.51 -13.24 28.73
C THR A 597 -11.88 -13.35 30.22
N THR A 598 -13.06 -12.86 30.60
CA THR A 598 -13.56 -12.96 31.98
C THR A 598 -13.77 -14.41 32.39
N MET A 599 -14.35 -15.23 31.50
CA MET A 599 -14.55 -16.66 31.74
C MET A 599 -13.21 -17.36 32.00
N VAL A 600 -12.20 -17.18 31.14
CA VAL A 600 -10.90 -17.84 31.29
C VAL A 600 -10.24 -17.45 32.62
N LYS A 601 -10.26 -16.16 32.99
CA LYS A 601 -9.74 -15.71 34.30
C LYS A 601 -10.45 -16.40 35.46
N SER A 602 -11.79 -16.44 35.44
CA SER A 602 -12.59 -17.08 36.50
C SER A 602 -12.38 -18.59 36.61
N LEU A 603 -12.06 -19.26 35.49
CA LEU A 603 -11.78 -20.70 35.47
C LEU A 603 -10.40 -21.00 36.03
N ILE A 604 -9.41 -20.13 35.76
CA ILE A 604 -8.05 -20.27 36.27
C ILE A 604 -7.98 -19.95 37.76
N GLU A 605 -8.74 -18.97 38.26
CA GLU A 605 -8.83 -18.67 39.69
C GLU A 605 -9.39 -19.85 40.52
N LYS A 606 -10.06 -20.81 39.87
CA LYS A 606 -10.61 -22.02 40.51
C LYS A 606 -9.67 -23.23 40.46
N LEU A 607 -8.53 -23.12 39.77
CA LEU A 607 -7.44 -24.10 39.80
C LEU A 607 -6.57 -23.88 41.04
#